data_AF-A0A955Y4I0-F1
#
_entry.id   AF-A0A955Y4I0-F1
#
_cell.length_a   1.000
_cell.length_b   1.000
_cell.length_c   1.000
_cell.angle_alpha   90.00
_cell.angle_beta   90.00
_cell.angle_gamma   90.00
#
_symmetry.space_group_name_H-M   'P 1'
#
loop_
_entity.id
_entity.type
_entity.pdbx_description
1 polymer ?
#
loop_
_entity_poly.entity_id
_entity_poly.type
_entity_poly.pdbx_seq_one_letter_code
_entity_poly.pdbx_strand_id
1 'polypeptide(L)'
;MIEVLVRGRFVPLDDASARRIAGNTWEIRIPDPASIARRTRRGASPEDWDGAVFVVDGAETEPGVGSGGGPDHVVVTAWIV
;
A
#
# COMPACT_ATOMS: atom_id res chain seq x y z
N MET A 1 8.48 -1.22 -8.75
CA MET A 1 7.18 -0.63 -9.15
C MET A 1 6.13 -1.11 -8.18
N ILE A 2 5.32 -0.19 -7.63
CA ILE A 2 4.25 -0.52 -6.67
C ILE A 2 2.92 -0.03 -7.20
N GLU A 3 1.92 -0.89 -7.17
CA GLU A 3 0.55 -0.58 -7.58
C GLU A 3 -0.43 -1.08 -6.52
N VAL A 4 -1.61 -0.48 -6.43
CA VAL A 4 -2.70 -0.92 -5.55
C VAL A 4 -3.95 -1.25 -6.36
N LEU A 5 -4.63 -2.33 -5.99
CA LEU A 5 -5.88 -2.74 -6.61
C LEU A 5 -7.02 -1.81 -6.19
N VAL A 6 -7.61 -1.14 -7.17
CA VAL A 6 -8.77 -0.27 -7.00
C VAL A 6 -9.84 -0.69 -7.99
N ARG A 7 -10.93 -1.30 -7.49
CA ARG A 7 -12.10 -1.69 -8.30
C ARG A 7 -11.73 -2.53 -9.54
N GLY A 8 -10.83 -3.50 -9.37
CA GLY A 8 -10.42 -4.42 -10.45
C GLY A 8 -9.32 -3.87 -11.37
N ARG A 9 -8.75 -2.71 -11.06
CA ARG A 9 -7.61 -2.13 -11.81
C ARG A 9 -6.46 -1.79 -10.87
N PHE A 10 -5.24 -2.09 -11.30
CA PHE A 10 -4.03 -1.64 -10.62
C PHE A 10 -3.77 -0.16 -10.93
N VAL A 11 -3.60 0.61 -9.85
CA VAL A 11 -3.28 2.03 -9.88
C VAL A 11 -1.87 2.22 -9.34
N PRO A 12 -0.97 2.87 -10.10
CA PRO A 12 0.40 3.09 -9.66
C PRO A 12 0.44 4.00 -8.43
N LEU A 13 1.28 3.60 -7.48
CA LEU A 13 1.64 4.37 -6.30
C LEU A 13 3.03 4.97 -6.53
N ASP A 14 3.03 6.08 -7.24
CA ASP A 14 4.23 6.86 -7.49
C ASP A 14 4.85 7.25 -6.14
N ASP A 15 6.17 7.12 -6.01
CA ASP A 15 6.95 7.37 -4.79
C ASP A 15 6.76 6.38 -3.62
N ALA A 16 5.86 5.39 -3.75
CA ALA A 16 5.77 4.34 -2.74
C ALA A 16 7.03 3.44 -2.75
N SER A 17 7.38 2.94 -1.56
CA SER A 17 8.51 2.04 -1.37
C SER A 17 8.08 0.80 -0.59
N ALA A 18 8.68 -0.34 -0.89
CA ALA A 18 8.45 -1.58 -0.17
C ALA A 18 9.76 -2.08 0.45
N ARG A 19 9.69 -2.55 1.69
CA ARG A 19 10.83 -3.11 2.43
C ARG A 19 10.43 -4.43 3.07
N ARG A 20 11.20 -5.48 2.79
CA ARG A 20 11.03 -6.78 3.45
C ARG A 20 11.37 -6.66 4.93
N ILE A 21 10.49 -7.15 5.80
CA ILE A 21 10.69 -7.11 7.26
C ILE A 21 10.97 -8.48 7.86
N ALA A 22 10.28 -9.54 7.43
CA ALA A 22 10.51 -10.92 7.86
C ALA A 22 9.82 -11.88 6.89
N GLY A 23 10.43 -13.03 6.55
CA GLY A 23 9.77 -14.02 5.67
C GLY A 23 9.29 -13.37 4.36
N ASN A 24 8.07 -13.62 3.91
CA ASN A 24 7.48 -12.87 2.79
C ASN A 24 6.60 -11.70 3.25
N THR A 25 6.80 -11.21 4.47
CA THR A 25 6.15 -10.01 5.00
C THR A 25 6.95 -8.78 4.60
N TRP A 26 6.24 -7.83 4.00
CA TRP A 26 6.75 -6.56 3.51
C TRP A 26 6.01 -5.40 4.15
N GLU A 27 6.74 -4.32 4.35
CA GLU A 27 6.23 -3.03 4.76
C GLU A 27 6.20 -2.13 3.52
N ILE A 28 5.01 -1.66 3.15
CA ILE A 28 4.76 -0.77 2.02
C ILE A 28 4.50 0.63 2.60
N ARG A 29 5.40 1.57 2.30
CA ARG A 29 5.27 2.97 2.68
C ARG A 29 4.69 3.75 1.50
N ILE A 30 3.57 4.42 1.75
CA ILE A 30 2.85 5.24 0.79
C ILE A 30 3.00 6.70 1.19
N PRO A 31 3.83 7.49 0.50
CA PRO A 31 3.97 8.91 0.78
C PRO A 31 2.76 9.70 0.28
N ASP A 32 2.47 10.81 0.94
CA ASP A 32 1.39 11.75 0.63
C ASP A 32 0.06 11.05 0.24
N PRO A 33 -0.51 10.26 1.16
CA PRO A 33 -1.72 9.48 0.89
C PRO A 33 -2.91 10.37 0.49
N ALA A 34 -2.92 11.65 0.88
CA ALA A 34 -3.93 12.61 0.48
C ALA A 34 -3.91 12.91 -1.03
N SER A 35 -2.72 12.97 -1.64
CA SER A 35 -2.57 13.16 -3.09
C SER A 35 -3.11 11.97 -3.89
N ILE A 36 -2.83 10.74 -3.43
CA ILE A 36 -3.29 9.50 -4.06
C ILE A 36 -4.75 9.17 -3.74
N ALA A 37 -5.34 9.73 -2.67
CA ALA A 37 -6.72 9.47 -2.25
C ALA A 37 -7.76 9.71 -3.35
N ARG A 38 -7.54 10.68 -4.24
CA ARG A 38 -8.44 10.93 -5.38
C ARG A 38 -8.49 9.75 -6.37
N ARG A 39 -7.39 9.02 -6.50
CA ARG A 39 -7.24 7.87 -7.40
C ARG A 39 -7.70 6.57 -6.73
N THR A 40 -7.39 6.39 -5.45
CA THR A 40 -7.63 5.12 -4.73
C THR A 40 -8.91 5.10 -3.91
N ARG A 41 -9.48 6.28 -3.60
CA ARG A 41 -10.56 6.47 -2.61
C ARG A 41 -10.22 5.98 -1.20
N ARG A 42 -8.92 5.79 -0.92
CA ARG A 42 -8.39 5.51 0.42
C ARG A 42 -7.87 6.81 0.99
N GLY A 43 -8.18 7.10 2.25
CA GLY A 43 -7.73 8.33 2.91
C GLY A 43 -6.29 8.23 3.42
N ALA A 44 -5.96 9.14 4.33
CA ALA A 44 -4.61 9.36 4.82
C ALA A 44 -4.28 8.59 6.10
N SER A 45 -5.23 7.84 6.66
CA SER A 45 -5.01 7.06 7.86
C SER A 45 -4.75 5.58 7.54
N PRO A 46 -4.03 4.84 8.39
CA PRO A 46 -3.71 3.44 8.13
C PRO A 46 -4.94 2.55 7.95
N GLU A 47 -6.00 2.79 8.72
CA GLU A 47 -7.26 2.04 8.64
C GLU A 47 -7.97 2.18 7.28
N ASP A 48 -7.76 3.27 6.56
CA ASP A 48 -8.30 3.43 5.19
C ASP A 48 -7.60 2.49 4.18
N TRP A 49 -6.47 1.90 4.56
CA TRP A 49 -5.67 0.99 3.74
C TRP A 49 -5.81 -0.48 4.14
N ASP A 50 -6.63 -0.78 5.15
CA ASP A 50 -6.95 -2.15 5.50
C ASP A 50 -7.58 -2.89 4.30
N GLY A 51 -7.13 -4.13 4.13
CA GLY A 51 -7.55 -5.00 3.03
C GLY A 51 -7.06 -4.56 1.65
N ALA A 52 -6.15 -3.58 1.54
CA ALA A 52 -5.56 -3.19 0.28
C ALA A 52 -4.67 -4.32 -0.28
N VAL A 53 -4.88 -4.65 -1.55
CA VAL A 53 -4.03 -5.58 -2.30
C VAL A 53 -3.08 -4.76 -3.17
N PHE A 54 -1.80 -5.08 -3.12
CA PHE A 54 -0.76 -4.40 -3.87
C PHE A 54 -0.09 -5.36 -4.85
N VAL A 55 0.52 -4.78 -5.88
CA VAL A 55 1.56 -5.43 -6.68
C VAL A 55 2.87 -4.75 -6.34
N VAL A 56 3.87 -5.52 -5.92
CA VAL A 56 5.23 -5.04 -5.65
C VAL A 56 6.16 -5.79 -6.58
N ASP A 57 6.79 -5.07 -7.51
CA ASP A 57 7.71 -5.61 -8.53
C ASP A 57 7.13 -6.80 -9.31
N GLY A 58 5.82 -6.75 -9.60
CA GLY A 58 5.10 -7.78 -10.36
C GLY A 58 4.53 -8.93 -9.54
N ALA A 59 4.78 -8.97 -8.23
CA ALA A 59 4.18 -9.95 -7.32
C ALA A 59 3.01 -9.35 -6.53
N GLU A 60 1.86 -10.03 -6.53
CA GLU A 60 0.69 -9.60 -5.76
C GLU A 60 0.87 -9.87 -4.26
N THR A 61 0.19 -9.07 -3.45
CA THR A 61 0.08 -9.30 -2.01
C THR A 61 -1.22 -10.01 -1.64
N GLU A 62 -1.21 -10.72 -0.52
CA GLU A 62 -2.43 -10.88 0.26
C GLU A 62 -2.96 -9.51 0.73
N PRO A 63 -4.25 -9.41 1.14
CA PRO A 63 -4.78 -8.17 1.69
C PRO A 63 -3.92 -7.67 2.86
N GLY A 64 -3.40 -6.45 2.72
CA GLY A 64 -2.56 -5.81 3.73
C GLY A 64 -3.34 -5.26 4.92
N VAL A 65 -2.59 -4.92 5.97
CA VAL A 65 -3.09 -4.29 7.19
C VAL A 65 -2.37 -2.95 7.37
N GLY A 66 -3.14 -1.88 7.54
CA GLY A 66 -2.61 -0.58 7.93
C GLY A 66 -1.91 -0.70 9.29
N SER A 67 -0.60 -0.51 9.31
CA SER A 67 0.23 -0.83 10.47
C SER A 67 0.84 0.39 11.15
N GLY A 68 0.70 1.56 10.53
CA GLY A 68 1.14 2.82 11.10
C GLY A 68 1.17 3.92 10.06
N GLY A 69 1.60 5.11 10.46
CA GLY A 69 1.68 6.26 9.57
C GLY A 69 1.83 7.56 10.33
N GLY A 70 1.91 8.64 9.57
CA GLY A 70 1.96 10.00 10.06
C GLY A 70 1.24 10.95 9.10
N PRO A 71 1.32 12.27 9.34
CA PRO A 71 0.64 13.28 8.52
C PRO A 71 0.99 13.23 7.02
N ASP A 72 2.15 12.67 6.68
CA ASP A 72 2.74 12.66 5.34
C ASP A 72 2.86 11.26 4.73
N HIS A 73 2.47 10.19 5.44
CA HIS A 73 2.59 8.83 4.92
C HIS A 73 1.70 7.82 5.65
N VAL A 74 1.35 6.75 4.94
CA VAL A 74 0.77 5.53 5.53
C VAL A 74 1.74 4.37 5.34
N VAL A 75 1.75 3.47 6.31
CA VAL A 75 2.47 2.20 6.27
C VAL A 75 1.47 1.06 6.28
N VAL A 76 1.64 0.14 5.34
CA VAL A 76 0.84 -1.08 5.23
C VAL A 76 1.77 -2.28 5.32
N THR A 77 1.43 -3.24 6.17
CA THR A 77 2.12 -4.52 6.24
C THR A 77 1.35 -5.55 5.41
N ALA A 78 2.03 -6.24 4.50
CA ALA A 78 1.41 -7.20 3.59
C ALA A 78 2.32 -8.41 3.36
N TRP A 79 1.70 -9.56 3.06
CA TRP A 79 2.42 -10.77 2.63
C TRP A 79 2.47 -10.82 1.10
N ILE A 80 3.63 -11.05 0.51
CA ILE A 80 3.79 -11.25 -0.94
C ILE A 80 3.79 -12.75 -1.25
N VAL A 81 3.01 -13.17 -2.25
CA VAL A 81 2.88 -14.57 -2.70
C VAL A 81 3.90 -14.96 -3.76
#